data_AF-A0A2R6KYQ1-F1
#
_entry.id   AF-A0A2R6KYQ1-F1
#
_cell.length_a   1.000
_cell.length_b   1.000
_cell.length_c   1.000
_cell.angle_alpha   90.00
_cell.angle_beta   90.00
_cell.angle_gamma   90.00
#
_symmetry.space_group_name_H-M   'P 1'
#
loop_
_entity.id
_entity.type
_entity.pdbx_description
1 polymer ?
#
loop_
_entity_poly.entity_id
_entity_poly.type
_entity_poly.pdbx_seq_one_letter_code
_entity_poly.pdbx_strand_id
1 'polypeptide(L)'
;MAALPAAARRRRRRQGAGAGAPRAALRRRRAAAVVAVVSLSRIVLGVHYLVDVVAGAAAGVALLAVLYRLCGRGSNPSRALMVVTLVALAGPVLGEYGFETMASLGGALGARITWGIVGGAVVHESTTTRGGAVAAAVGAAAGVLFVVVYAVEPAPYVAFLATGVVLGGVLSAPLAGEAVARRVRDRRTHAAETG
;
A
#
# COMPACT_ATOMS: atom_id res chain seq x y z
N MET A 1 4.32 -37.29 -27.36
CA MET A 1 4.50 -36.39 -26.20
C MET A 1 5.88 -36.64 -25.59
N ALA A 2 6.91 -35.91 -26.01
CA ALA A 2 8.27 -36.08 -25.49
C ALA A 2 8.46 -35.28 -24.20
N ALA A 3 8.74 -35.97 -23.09
CA ALA A 3 9.06 -35.34 -21.81
C ALA A 3 10.38 -34.57 -21.92
N LEU A 4 10.35 -33.26 -21.68
CA LEU A 4 11.53 -32.40 -21.64
C LEU A 4 12.57 -32.93 -20.63
N PRO A 5 13.86 -33.04 -21.00
CA PRO A 5 14.90 -33.59 -20.14
C PRO A 5 15.12 -32.74 -18.88
N ALA A 6 15.35 -33.42 -17.75
CA ALA A 6 15.45 -32.82 -16.41
C ALA A 6 16.52 -31.71 -16.29
N ALA A 7 17.54 -31.74 -17.15
CA ALA A 7 18.58 -30.71 -17.24
C ALA A 7 18.05 -29.34 -17.71
N ALA A 8 17.06 -29.32 -18.62
CA ALA A 8 16.44 -28.08 -19.10
C ALA A 8 15.58 -27.41 -18.01
N ARG A 9 14.94 -28.21 -17.13
CA ARG A 9 14.20 -27.69 -15.96
C ARG A 9 15.12 -27.07 -14.92
N ARG A 10 16.31 -27.61 -14.69
CA ARG A 10 17.30 -27.05 -13.74
C ARG A 10 17.89 -25.72 -14.23
N ARG A 11 18.15 -25.56 -15.54
CA ARG A 11 18.65 -24.29 -16.11
C ARG A 11 17.63 -23.15 -16.02
N ARG A 12 16.34 -23.40 -16.29
CA ARG A 12 15.27 -22.39 -16.12
C ARG A 12 15.11 -21.94 -14.66
N ARG A 13 15.23 -22.84 -13.68
CA ARG A 13 15.17 -22.47 -12.24
C ARG A 13 16.32 -21.57 -11.80
N ARG A 14 17.53 -21.74 -12.35
CA ARG A 14 18.68 -20.86 -12.04
C ARG A 14 18.61 -19.52 -12.76
N GLN A 15 18.13 -19.48 -14.01
CA GLN A 15 17.99 -18.22 -14.76
C GLN A 15 16.85 -17.33 -14.24
N GLY A 16 15.77 -17.90 -13.68
CA GLY A 16 14.69 -17.13 -13.06
C GLY A 16 15.01 -16.54 -11.66
N ALA A 17 15.97 -17.11 -10.94
CA ALA A 17 16.26 -16.72 -9.55
C ALA A 17 17.18 -15.48 -9.43
N GLY A 18 18.02 -15.19 -10.45
CA GLY A 18 19.02 -14.12 -10.38
C GLY A 18 18.49 -12.71 -10.68
N ALA A 19 17.49 -12.57 -11.55
CA ALA A 19 17.04 -11.25 -12.04
C ALA A 19 16.08 -10.50 -11.09
N GLY A 20 15.50 -11.18 -10.09
CA GLY A 20 14.52 -10.62 -9.15
C GLY A 20 15.13 -10.08 -7.84
N ALA A 21 16.24 -10.64 -7.39
CA ALA A 21 16.92 -10.28 -6.13
C ALA A 21 17.33 -8.79 -6.04
N PRO A 22 17.95 -8.16 -7.06
CA PRO A 22 18.36 -6.76 -6.98
C PRO A 22 17.17 -5.78 -6.93
N ARG A 23 16.07 -6.08 -7.64
CA ARG A 23 14.85 -5.25 -7.61
C ARG A 23 14.14 -5.34 -6.25
N ALA A 24 14.07 -6.54 -5.68
CA ALA A 24 13.50 -6.73 -4.35
C ALA A 24 14.32 -6.04 -3.26
N ALA A 25 15.66 -6.09 -3.35
CA ALA A 25 16.56 -5.38 -2.45
C ALA A 25 16.40 -3.86 -2.56
N LEU A 26 16.30 -3.32 -3.78
CA LEU A 26 16.07 -1.90 -4.00
C LEU A 26 14.74 -1.42 -3.42
N ARG A 27 13.65 -2.19 -3.60
CA ARG A 27 12.34 -1.87 -3.00
C ARG A 27 12.41 -1.83 -1.47
N ARG A 28 13.09 -2.80 -0.84
CA ARG A 28 13.29 -2.81 0.61
C ARG A 28 14.12 -1.61 1.09
N ARG A 29 15.19 -1.27 0.38
CA ARG A 29 16.02 -0.09 0.69
C ARG A 29 15.23 1.21 0.58
N ARG A 30 14.40 1.36 -0.46
CA ARG A 30 13.52 2.53 -0.60
C ARG A 30 12.49 2.60 0.52
N ALA A 31 11.86 1.49 0.88
CA ALA A 31 10.94 1.44 2.01
C ALA A 31 11.64 1.82 3.33
N ALA A 32 12.82 1.27 3.60
CA ALA A 32 13.61 1.63 4.78
C ALA A 32 14.01 3.11 4.79
N ALA A 33 14.37 3.68 3.64
CA ALA A 33 14.69 5.10 3.52
C ALA A 33 13.46 5.98 3.82
N VAL A 34 12.27 5.62 3.32
CA VAL A 34 11.03 6.34 3.63
C VAL A 34 10.74 6.28 5.13
N VAL A 35 10.83 5.10 5.75
CA VAL A 35 10.66 4.95 7.20
C VAL A 35 11.66 5.82 7.95
N ALA A 36 12.94 5.79 7.58
CA ALA A 36 13.97 6.60 8.23
C ALA A 36 13.71 8.10 8.11
N VAL A 37 13.30 8.60 6.95
CA VAL A 37 12.97 10.01 6.72
C VAL A 37 11.76 10.45 7.55
N VAL A 38 10.70 9.63 7.58
CA VAL A 38 9.50 9.91 8.37
C VAL A 38 9.82 9.85 9.87
N SER A 39 10.61 8.89 10.32
CA SER A 39 11.07 8.79 11.70
C SER A 39 11.91 9.99 12.12
N LEU A 40 12.86 10.41 11.27
CA LEU A 40 13.73 11.55 11.53
C LEU A 40 12.94 12.87 11.59
N SER A 41 11.93 13.04 10.74
CA SER A 41 11.11 14.27 10.76
C SER A 41 10.40 14.46 12.10
N ARG A 42 9.96 13.37 12.76
CA ARG A 42 9.32 13.46 14.09
C ARG A 42 10.28 13.92 15.18
N ILE A 43 11.55 13.52 15.10
CA ILE A 43 12.60 13.95 16.03
C ILE A 43 12.95 15.41 15.78
N VAL A 44 13.13 15.81 14.52
CA VAL A 44 13.48 17.20 14.15
C VAL A 44 12.35 18.17 14.50
N LEU A 45 11.10 17.76 14.35
CA LEU A 45 9.94 18.55 14.78
C LEU A 45 9.75 18.58 16.31
N GLY A 46 10.56 17.82 17.08
CA GLY A 46 10.52 17.80 18.55
C GLY A 46 9.27 17.13 19.14
N VAL A 47 8.54 16.35 18.34
CA VAL A 47 7.24 15.77 18.76
C VAL A 47 7.36 14.36 19.36
N HIS A 48 8.49 13.67 19.15
CA HIS A 48 8.72 12.31 19.65
C HIS A 48 10.18 12.15 20.09
N TYR A 49 10.43 11.42 21.17
CA TYR A 49 11.79 11.07 21.57
C TYR A 49 12.35 9.99 20.65
N LEU A 50 13.69 9.91 20.55
CA LEU A 50 14.36 8.85 19.78
C LEU A 50 13.91 7.45 20.23
N VAL A 51 13.70 7.26 21.53
CA VAL A 51 13.23 5.99 22.11
C VAL A 51 11.84 5.62 21.56
N ASP A 52 10.91 6.57 21.49
CA ASP A 52 9.55 6.33 20.97
C ASP A 52 9.59 5.92 19.50
N VAL A 53 10.45 6.58 18.73
CA VAL A 53 10.62 6.31 17.30
C VAL A 53 11.22 4.91 17.08
N VAL A 54 12.25 4.54 17.86
CA VAL A 54 12.88 3.21 17.76
C VAL A 54 11.90 2.11 18.21
N ALA A 55 11.18 2.32 19.32
CA ALA A 55 10.18 1.39 19.82
C ALA A 55 9.03 1.21 18.82
N GLY A 56 8.52 2.31 18.25
CA GLY A 56 7.48 2.27 17.22
C GLY A 56 7.93 1.57 15.95
N ALA A 57 9.17 1.82 15.49
CA ALA A 57 9.74 1.12 14.34
C ALA A 57 9.90 -0.38 14.60
N ALA A 58 10.40 -0.76 15.78
CA ALA A 58 10.55 -2.16 16.18
C ALA A 58 9.19 -2.88 16.25
N ALA A 59 8.19 -2.25 16.87
CA ALA A 59 6.83 -2.78 16.94
C ALA A 59 6.20 -2.95 15.55
N GLY A 60 6.36 -1.95 14.67
CA GLY A 60 5.87 -2.02 13.29
C GLY A 60 6.51 -3.15 12.48
N VAL A 61 7.83 -3.33 12.60
CA VAL A 61 8.56 -4.44 11.95
C VAL A 61 8.12 -5.78 12.51
N ALA A 62 7.95 -5.90 13.84
CA ALA A 62 7.48 -7.12 14.47
C ALA A 62 6.06 -7.50 14.01
N LEU A 63 5.13 -6.54 14.00
CA LEU A 63 3.77 -6.75 13.50
C LEU A 63 3.78 -7.16 12.02
N LEU A 64 4.56 -6.47 11.19
CA LEU A 64 4.70 -6.84 9.78
C LEU A 64 5.26 -8.25 9.61
N ALA A 65 6.26 -8.64 10.41
CA ALA A 65 6.84 -9.98 10.38
C ALA A 65 5.81 -11.06 10.78
N VAL A 66 5.01 -10.79 11.82
CA VAL A 66 3.92 -11.67 12.27
C VAL A 66 2.89 -11.83 11.15
N LEU A 67 2.36 -10.72 10.61
CA LEU A 67 1.38 -10.76 9.53
C LEU A 67 1.95 -11.43 8.27
N TYR A 68 3.20 -11.16 7.94
CA TYR A 68 3.88 -11.80 6.81
C TYR A 68 3.94 -13.32 6.97
N ARG A 69 4.32 -13.83 8.15
CA ARG A 69 4.36 -15.28 8.41
C ARG A 69 2.96 -15.88 8.46
N LEU A 70 2.04 -15.23 9.19
CA LEU A 70 0.66 -15.69 9.35
C LEU A 70 -0.17 -15.59 8.08
N CYS A 71 0.21 -14.78 7.08
CA CYS A 71 -0.57 -14.56 5.85
C CYS A 71 0.08 -15.12 4.59
N GLY A 72 0.86 -16.20 4.73
CA GLY A 72 1.39 -16.94 3.59
C GLY A 72 2.58 -16.25 2.91
N ARG A 73 3.39 -15.52 3.67
CA ARG A 73 4.63 -14.87 3.20
C ARG A 73 4.40 -13.95 2.00
N GLY A 74 3.28 -13.22 2.02
CA GLY A 74 2.88 -12.26 1.00
C GLY A 74 1.98 -12.84 -0.10
N SER A 75 1.62 -14.12 -0.05
CA SER A 75 0.68 -14.71 -1.01
C SER A 75 -0.78 -14.31 -0.79
N ASN A 76 -1.16 -13.94 0.44
CA ASN A 76 -2.55 -13.63 0.82
C ASN A 76 -2.69 -12.29 1.56
N PRO A 77 -2.50 -11.15 0.88
CA PRO A 77 -2.69 -9.81 1.46
C PRO A 77 -4.12 -9.58 1.99
N SER A 78 -5.13 -10.21 1.40
CA SER A 78 -6.52 -10.13 1.88
C SER A 78 -6.68 -10.65 3.32
N ARG A 79 -5.94 -11.70 3.70
CA ARG A 79 -5.95 -12.23 5.08
C ARG A 79 -5.32 -11.26 6.06
N ALA A 80 -4.22 -10.61 5.68
CA ALA A 80 -3.57 -9.61 6.53
C ALA A 80 -4.51 -8.42 6.79
N LEU A 81 -5.16 -7.92 5.73
CA LEU A 81 -6.14 -6.84 5.87
C LEU A 81 -7.32 -7.24 6.75
N MET A 82 -7.82 -8.48 6.62
CA MET A 82 -8.88 -8.98 7.51
C MET A 82 -8.45 -8.97 8.98
N VAL A 83 -7.23 -9.46 9.29
CA VAL A 83 -6.71 -9.44 10.65
C VAL A 83 -6.62 -8.01 11.19
N VAL A 84 -6.11 -7.07 10.39
CA VAL A 84 -6.02 -5.66 10.80
C VAL A 84 -7.40 -5.05 11.00
N THR A 85 -8.39 -5.37 10.17
CA THR A 85 -9.78 -4.94 10.38
C THR A 85 -10.35 -5.47 11.70
N LEU A 86 -10.12 -6.74 12.02
CA LEU A 86 -10.58 -7.34 13.28
C LEU A 86 -9.89 -6.72 14.50
N VAL A 87 -8.60 -6.42 14.41
CA VAL A 87 -7.86 -5.71 15.47
C VAL A 87 -8.39 -4.28 15.62
N ALA A 88 -8.63 -3.57 14.52
CA ALA A 88 -9.17 -2.22 14.56
C ALA A 88 -10.59 -2.17 15.14
N LEU A 89 -11.40 -3.21 14.92
CA LEU A 89 -12.73 -3.35 15.51
C LEU A 89 -12.70 -3.46 17.03
N ALA A 90 -11.62 -4.01 17.61
CA ALA A 90 -11.47 -4.09 19.05
C ALA A 90 -11.41 -2.70 19.71
N GLY A 91 -10.93 -1.68 18.99
CA GLY A 91 -10.86 -0.30 19.47
C GLY A 91 -12.20 0.25 19.95
N PRO A 92 -13.22 0.41 19.10
CA PRO A 92 -14.52 0.91 19.51
C PRO A 92 -15.38 -0.10 20.29
N VAL A 93 -15.07 -1.41 20.24
CA VAL A 93 -15.83 -2.44 20.96
C VAL A 93 -15.39 -2.58 22.42
N LEU A 94 -14.08 -2.55 22.67
CA LEU A 94 -13.50 -2.72 24.02
C LEU A 94 -13.09 -1.39 24.65
N GLY A 95 -12.84 -0.37 23.83
CA GLY A 95 -12.47 0.98 24.25
C GLY A 95 -13.59 1.98 23.99
N GLU A 96 -13.20 3.21 23.67
CA GLU A 96 -14.13 4.31 23.45
C GLU A 96 -14.55 4.46 21.98
N TYR A 97 -15.79 4.90 21.79
CA TYR A 97 -16.27 5.36 20.50
C TYR A 97 -15.75 6.78 20.24
N GLY A 98 -14.65 6.90 19.50
CA GLY A 98 -13.92 8.14 19.29
C GLY A 98 -13.39 8.29 17.87
N PHE A 99 -12.79 9.45 17.58
CA PHE A 99 -12.24 9.78 16.28
C PHE A 99 -11.20 8.75 15.83
N GLU A 100 -10.24 8.41 16.69
CA GLU A 100 -9.10 7.52 16.42
C GLU A 100 -9.55 6.07 16.23
N THR A 101 -10.45 5.58 17.07
CA THR A 101 -10.95 4.20 17.00
C THR A 101 -11.80 3.99 15.75
N MET A 102 -12.63 4.96 15.38
CA MET A 102 -13.45 4.88 14.17
C MET A 102 -12.65 5.17 12.89
N ALA A 103 -11.68 6.08 12.91
CA ALA A 103 -10.76 6.35 11.81
C ALA A 103 -9.89 5.11 11.49
N SER A 104 -9.34 4.45 12.52
CA SER A 104 -8.54 3.24 12.32
C SER A 104 -9.38 2.08 11.78
N LEU A 105 -10.60 1.88 12.28
CA LEU A 105 -11.53 0.88 11.78
C LEU A 105 -11.96 1.17 10.33
N GLY A 106 -12.32 2.43 10.03
CA GLY A 106 -12.72 2.88 8.70
C GLY A 106 -11.63 2.68 7.67
N GLY A 107 -10.41 3.11 8.00
CA GLY A 107 -9.24 2.85 7.17
C GLY A 107 -9.00 1.36 6.94
N ALA A 108 -8.98 0.55 8.00
CA ALA A 108 -8.73 -0.89 7.88
C ALA A 108 -9.80 -1.61 7.04
N LEU A 109 -11.07 -1.30 7.28
CA LEU A 109 -12.19 -1.88 6.54
C LEU A 109 -12.22 -1.41 5.08
N GLY A 110 -12.05 -0.10 4.83
CA GLY A 110 -11.96 0.46 3.49
C GLY A 110 -10.83 -0.17 2.69
N ALA A 111 -9.64 -0.29 3.29
CA ALA A 111 -8.51 -0.99 2.68
C ALA A 111 -8.86 -2.46 2.36
N ARG A 112 -9.51 -3.17 3.27
CA ARG A 112 -9.93 -4.57 3.08
C ARG A 112 -10.94 -4.74 1.95
N ILE A 113 -11.95 -3.86 1.87
CA ILE A 113 -12.97 -3.89 0.82
C ILE A 113 -12.32 -3.57 -0.52
N THR A 114 -11.59 -2.46 -0.61
CA THR A 114 -10.90 -2.06 -1.84
C THR A 114 -9.96 -3.15 -2.33
N TRP A 115 -9.16 -3.76 -1.45
CA TRP A 115 -8.28 -4.85 -1.86
C TRP A 115 -9.06 -6.05 -2.41
N GLY A 116 -10.24 -6.36 -1.87
CA GLY A 116 -11.12 -7.40 -2.40
C GLY A 116 -11.62 -7.11 -3.81
N ILE A 117 -11.84 -5.83 -4.14
CA ILE A 117 -12.34 -5.38 -5.45
C ILE A 117 -11.20 -5.30 -6.47
N VAL A 118 -10.09 -4.63 -6.12
CA VAL A 118 -9.05 -4.25 -7.07
C VAL A 118 -7.70 -4.93 -6.87
N GLY A 119 -7.49 -5.65 -5.76
CA GLY A 119 -6.18 -6.19 -5.40
C GLY A 119 -5.58 -7.13 -6.44
N GLY A 120 -6.43 -7.95 -7.09
CA GLY A 120 -6.01 -8.79 -8.21
C GLY A 120 -5.46 -7.97 -9.38
N ALA A 121 -6.16 -6.91 -9.79
CA ALA A 121 -5.71 -6.02 -10.85
C ALA A 121 -4.44 -5.26 -10.47
N VAL A 122 -4.36 -4.71 -9.25
CA VAL A 122 -3.18 -3.98 -8.76
C VAL A 122 -1.91 -4.83 -8.81
N VAL A 123 -1.99 -6.12 -8.46
CA VAL A 123 -0.83 -7.02 -8.45
C VAL A 123 -0.29 -7.31 -9.86
N HIS A 124 -1.17 -7.32 -10.86
CA HIS A 124 -0.81 -7.71 -12.24
C HIS A 124 -0.65 -6.52 -13.19
N GLU A 125 -0.98 -5.31 -12.76
CA GLU A 125 -0.86 -4.10 -13.57
C GLU A 125 0.62 -3.77 -13.84
N SER A 126 0.94 -3.51 -15.11
CA SER A 126 2.28 -3.11 -15.51
C SER A 126 2.48 -1.62 -15.22
N THR A 127 3.49 -1.27 -14.43
CA THR A 127 3.77 0.12 -14.08
C THR A 127 4.61 0.83 -15.14
N THR A 128 4.11 1.93 -15.67
CA THR A 128 4.84 2.88 -16.53
C THR A 128 5.31 4.08 -15.70
N THR A 129 6.32 4.83 -16.18
CA THR A 129 6.79 6.03 -15.46
C THR A 129 5.70 7.09 -15.34
N ARG A 130 4.88 7.28 -16.39
CA ARG A 130 3.76 8.22 -16.37
C ARG A 130 2.65 7.76 -15.44
N GLY A 131 2.26 6.48 -15.50
CA GLY A 131 1.26 5.96 -14.59
C GLY A 131 1.73 5.98 -13.14
N GLY A 132 3.01 5.74 -12.88
CA GLY A 132 3.63 5.91 -11.57
C GLY A 132 3.58 7.36 -11.04
N ALA A 133 3.82 8.36 -11.88
CA ALA A 133 3.72 9.77 -11.49
C ALA A 133 2.26 10.16 -11.16
N VAL A 134 1.30 9.71 -11.97
CA VAL A 134 -0.13 9.95 -11.70
C VAL A 134 -0.57 9.19 -10.44
N ALA A 135 -0.15 7.95 -10.24
CA ALA A 135 -0.42 7.19 -9.03
C ALA A 135 0.15 7.90 -7.78
N ALA A 136 1.35 8.47 -7.87
CA ALA A 136 1.92 9.27 -6.80
C ALA A 136 1.10 10.54 -6.52
N ALA A 137 0.61 11.23 -7.55
CA ALA A 137 -0.28 12.38 -7.39
C ALA A 137 -1.62 12.01 -6.73
N VAL A 138 -2.23 10.88 -7.13
CA VAL A 138 -3.45 10.35 -6.51
C VAL A 138 -3.19 10.01 -5.03
N GLY A 139 -2.06 9.37 -4.72
CA GLY A 139 -1.65 9.09 -3.35
C GLY A 139 -1.43 10.37 -2.53
N ALA A 140 -0.82 11.39 -3.12
CA ALA A 140 -0.63 12.69 -2.48
C ALA A 140 -1.96 13.40 -2.20
N ALA A 141 -2.90 13.37 -3.15
CA ALA A 141 -4.26 13.92 -2.96
C ALA A 141 -5.01 13.20 -1.82
N ALA A 142 -4.90 11.87 -1.75
CA ALA A 142 -5.45 11.11 -0.63
C ALA A 142 -4.78 11.47 0.70
N GLY A 143 -3.47 11.74 0.69
CA GLY A 143 -2.74 12.23 1.86
C GLY A 143 -3.20 13.62 2.31
N VAL A 144 -3.45 14.55 1.38
CA VAL A 144 -4.02 15.87 1.70
C VAL A 144 -5.42 15.72 2.31
N LEU A 145 -6.27 14.86 1.74
CA LEU A 145 -7.58 14.56 2.31
C LEU A 145 -7.46 14.01 3.74
N PHE A 146 -6.50 13.11 3.99
CA PHE A 146 -6.25 12.61 5.33
C PHE A 146 -5.83 13.72 6.31
N VAL A 147 -4.96 14.64 5.89
CA VAL A 147 -4.56 15.79 6.71
C VAL A 147 -5.77 16.65 7.06
N VAL A 148 -6.68 16.90 6.10
CA VAL A 148 -7.91 17.66 6.36
C VAL A 148 -8.81 16.93 7.36
N VAL A 149 -9.04 15.63 7.18
CA VAL A 149 -9.84 14.82 8.12
C VAL A 149 -9.24 14.85 9.51
N TYR A 150 -7.92 14.74 9.62
CA TYR A 150 -7.22 14.77 10.90
C TYR A 150 -7.27 16.15 11.56
N ALA A 151 -7.12 17.24 10.79
CA ALA A 151 -7.12 18.59 11.34
C ALA A 151 -8.50 19.09 11.81
N VAL A 152 -9.58 18.57 11.20
CA VAL A 152 -10.96 18.97 11.53
C VAL A 152 -11.57 18.10 12.63
N GLU A 153 -11.01 16.92 12.89
CA GLU A 153 -11.52 15.94 13.87
C GLU A 153 -13.06 15.79 13.80
N PRO A 154 -13.62 15.44 12.62
CA PRO A 154 -15.05 15.34 12.46
C PRO A 154 -15.65 14.22 13.31
N ALA A 155 -16.98 14.21 13.44
CA ALA A 155 -17.69 13.18 14.19
C ALA A 155 -17.24 11.75 13.81
N PRO A 156 -17.18 10.78 14.74
CA PRO A 156 -16.50 9.50 14.52
C PRO A 156 -16.98 8.70 13.30
N TYR A 157 -18.28 8.75 12.98
CA TYR A 157 -18.83 8.10 11.78
C TYR A 157 -18.34 8.75 10.47
N VAL A 158 -18.10 10.06 10.47
CA VAL A 158 -17.50 10.77 9.32
C VAL A 158 -16.04 10.39 9.19
N ALA A 159 -15.29 10.33 10.31
CA ALA A 159 -13.89 9.91 10.32
C ALA A 159 -13.73 8.49 9.77
N PHE A 160 -14.62 7.56 10.16
CA PHE A 160 -14.69 6.21 9.62
C PHE A 160 -14.85 6.20 8.09
N LEU A 161 -15.84 6.91 7.56
CA LEU A 161 -16.08 6.95 6.11
C LEU A 161 -14.91 7.60 5.35
N ALA A 162 -14.43 8.74 5.86
CA ALA A 162 -13.41 9.53 5.19
C ALA A 162 -12.06 8.79 5.14
N THR A 163 -11.64 8.16 6.25
CA THR A 163 -10.40 7.36 6.27
C THR A 163 -10.51 6.09 5.45
N GLY A 164 -11.69 5.46 5.38
CA GLY A 164 -11.97 4.37 4.46
C GLY A 164 -11.77 4.77 3.00
N VAL A 165 -12.29 5.95 2.61
CA VAL A 165 -12.09 6.52 1.27
C VAL A 165 -10.61 6.85 1.01
N VAL A 166 -9.90 7.43 1.98
CA VAL A 166 -8.47 7.72 1.86
C VAL A 166 -7.67 6.45 1.58
N LEU A 167 -7.79 5.41 2.41
CA LEU A 167 -6.99 4.20 2.22
C LEU A 167 -7.44 3.39 1.00
N GLY A 168 -8.73 3.39 0.68
CA GLY A 168 -9.23 2.82 -0.58
C GLY A 168 -8.67 3.55 -1.81
N GLY A 169 -8.60 4.89 -1.76
CA GLY A 169 -8.00 5.72 -2.80
C GLY A 169 -6.51 5.41 -3.00
N VAL A 170 -5.76 5.32 -1.90
CA VAL A 170 -4.33 4.96 -1.93
C VAL A 170 -4.11 3.58 -2.56
N LEU A 171 -4.92 2.58 -2.19
CA LEU A 171 -4.81 1.23 -2.77
C LEU A 171 -5.20 1.18 -4.25
N SER A 172 -6.08 2.07 -4.69
CA SER A 172 -6.53 2.16 -6.08
C SER A 172 -5.62 3.02 -6.97
N ALA A 173 -4.69 3.78 -6.37
CA ALA A 173 -3.83 4.74 -7.07
C ALA A 173 -3.03 4.14 -8.25
N PRO A 174 -2.46 2.92 -8.17
CA PRO A 174 -1.73 2.33 -9.31
C PRO A 174 -2.62 2.15 -10.54
N LEU A 175 -3.87 1.71 -10.35
CA LEU A 175 -4.81 1.48 -11.45
C LEU A 175 -5.30 2.79 -12.05
N ALA A 176 -5.59 3.79 -11.21
CA ALA A 176 -5.95 5.12 -11.66
C ALA A 176 -4.82 5.74 -12.50
N GLY A 177 -3.57 5.58 -12.05
CA GLY A 177 -2.39 6.07 -12.76
C GLY A 177 -2.24 5.46 -14.16
N GLU A 178 -2.30 4.14 -14.26
CA GLU A 178 -2.17 3.48 -15.56
C GLU A 178 -3.38 3.70 -16.48
N ALA A 179 -4.60 3.78 -15.92
CA ALA A 179 -5.78 4.12 -16.71
C ALA A 179 -5.65 5.51 -17.37
N VAL A 180 -5.13 6.50 -16.64
CA VAL A 180 -4.87 7.84 -17.18
C VAL A 180 -3.74 7.81 -18.21
N ALA A 181 -2.64 7.10 -17.92
CA ALA A 181 -1.50 7.00 -18.84
C ALA A 181 -1.89 6.37 -20.19
N ARG A 182 -2.74 5.33 -20.17
CA ARG A 182 -3.29 4.70 -21.39
C ARG A 182 -4.11 5.70 -22.20
N ARG A 183 -5.07 6.40 -21.57
CA ARG A 183 -5.91 7.40 -22.25
C ARG A 183 -5.11 8.52 -22.92
N VAL A 184 -4.04 8.99 -22.28
CA VAL A 184 -3.18 10.04 -22.86
C VAL A 184 -2.39 9.52 -24.06
N ARG A 185 -1.94 8.27 -24.03
CA ARG A 185 -1.22 7.66 -25.15
C ARG A 185 -2.14 7.49 -26.36
N ASP A 186 -3.33 6.95 -26.15
CA ASP A 186 -4.27 6.63 -27.24
C ASP A 186 -4.77 7.91 -27.96
N ARG A 187 -4.90 9.03 -27.23
CA ARG A 187 -5.18 10.34 -27.85
C ARG A 187 -4.06 10.84 -28.76
N ARG A 188 -2.81 10.55 -28.45
CA ARG A 188 -1.66 10.99 -29.26
C ARG A 188 -1.54 10.18 -30.55
N THR A 189 -1.85 8.90 -30.51
CA THR A 189 -1.81 8.05 -31.72
C THR A 189 -2.89 8.46 -32.70
N HIS A 190 -4.12 8.69 -32.22
CA HIS A 190 -5.20 9.18 -33.09
C HIS A 190 -4.89 10.53 -33.74
N ALA A 191 -4.29 11.48 -33.02
CA ALA A 191 -3.93 12.78 -33.59
C ALA A 191 -2.84 12.67 -34.69
N ALA A 192 -1.99 11.64 -34.63
CA ALA A 192 -0.94 11.40 -35.62
C ALA A 192 -1.44 10.66 -36.87
N GLU A 193 -2.58 9.97 -36.81
CA GLU A 193 -3.20 9.30 -37.96
C GLU A 193 -4.09 10.24 -38.78
N THR A 194 -4.52 11.37 -38.20
CA THR A 194 -5.44 12.33 -38.83
C THR A 194 -4.78 13.58 -39.41
N GLY A 195 -3.45 13.72 -39.31
CA GLY A 195 -2.68 14.87 -39.81
C GLY A 195 -1.62 14.44 -40.80
#